data_AF-A0A821QX27-F1
#
_entry.id   AF-A0A821QX27-F1
#
_cell.length_a   1.000
_cell.length_b   1.000
_cell.length_c   1.000
_cell.angle_alpha   90.00
_cell.angle_beta   90.00
_cell.angle_gamma   90.00
#
_symmetry.space_group_name_H-M   'P 1'
#
loop_
_entity.id
_entity.type
_entity.pdbx_description
1 polymer ?
#
loop_
_entity_poly.entity_id
_entity_poly.type
_entity_poly.pdbx_seq_one_letter_code
_entity_poly.pdbx_strand_id
1 'polypeptide(L)'
;MCAAPGSKTAQIIECLHRDESNPIPSGFVIANDVDNKRCYTLVHQVKRLESPCFAIINHDASNLPNLKFNDGNILFDRILCDVPCSGDGTLRKNPDLWKKWNPGHASSLQSIQLRIATRGIQLLAPGGLMVYSTCSMNPIENEAVVGQLLQAFEGQISLVDISDKLPGLRTKPGLKSWCVIGKNQEIYNSFEEVPKNMQSLFRPNMFPPSNDILEQLHLERW
;
A
#
# COMPACT_ATOMS: atom_id res chain seq x y z
N MET A 1 1.75 7.89 -2.48
CA MET A 1 3.08 7.42 -2.02
C MET A 1 3.94 6.89 -3.15
N CYS A 2 3.45 5.96 -3.97
CA CYS A 2 4.12 5.49 -5.19
C CYS A 2 3.13 5.63 -6.35
N ALA A 3 3.25 6.69 -7.15
CA ALA A 3 2.16 7.20 -7.96
C ALA A 3 2.25 6.81 -9.44
N ALA A 4 3.42 6.47 -9.97
CA ALA A 4 3.55 6.18 -11.38
C ALA A 4 2.93 4.80 -11.73
N PRO A 5 2.29 4.65 -12.89
CA PRO A 5 2.32 5.56 -14.05
C PRO A 5 1.33 6.74 -13.99
N GLY A 6 0.47 6.82 -12.97
CA GLY A 6 -0.37 8.01 -12.73
C GLY A 6 -1.87 7.85 -12.91
N SER A 7 -2.38 6.66 -13.27
CA SER A 7 -3.82 6.47 -13.47
C SER A 7 -4.63 6.73 -12.20
N LYS A 8 -4.16 6.27 -11.04
CA LYS A 8 -4.83 6.55 -9.75
C LYS A 8 -4.74 8.03 -9.38
N THR A 9 -3.59 8.67 -9.65
CA THR A 9 -3.41 10.11 -9.45
C THR A 9 -4.38 10.93 -10.30
N ALA A 10 -4.56 10.55 -11.57
CA ALA A 10 -5.50 11.18 -12.49
C ALA A 10 -6.94 11.09 -11.95
N GLN A 11 -7.38 9.92 -11.51
CA GLN A 11 -8.71 9.74 -10.92
C GLN A 11 -8.92 10.58 -9.65
N ILE A 12 -7.90 10.71 -8.79
CA ILE A 12 -7.99 11.58 -7.60
C ILE A 12 -8.16 13.05 -8.02
N ILE A 13 -7.43 13.50 -9.03
CA ILE A 13 -7.54 14.87 -9.55
C ILE A 13 -8.91 15.10 -10.19
N GLU A 14 -9.40 14.16 -11.00
CA GLU A 14 -10.76 14.20 -11.55
C GLU A 14 -11.83 14.28 -10.45
N CYS A 15 -11.64 13.56 -9.34
CA CYS A 15 -12.54 13.65 -8.18
C CYS A 15 -12.52 15.03 -7.50
N LEU A 16 -11.38 15.73 -7.47
CA LEU A 16 -11.32 17.11 -6.97
C LEU A 16 -12.11 18.08 -7.86
N HIS A 17 -12.09 17.85 -9.17
CA HIS A 17 -12.81 18.64 -10.18
C HIS A 17 -14.27 18.22 -10.37
N ARG A 18 -14.83 17.40 -9.47
CA ARG A 18 -16.22 16.93 -9.60
C ARG A 18 -17.26 18.06 -9.54
N ASP A 19 -16.93 19.15 -8.85
CA ASP A 19 -17.76 20.36 -8.80
C ASP A 19 -17.37 21.32 -9.94
N GLU A 20 -18.17 21.32 -11.01
CA GLU A 20 -17.94 22.16 -12.19
C GLU A 20 -18.22 23.65 -11.93
N SER A 21 -18.81 24.02 -10.78
CA SER A 21 -19.12 25.41 -10.47
C SER A 21 -17.88 26.24 -10.09
N ASN A 22 -16.80 25.58 -9.69
CA ASN A 22 -15.56 26.23 -9.27
C ASN A 22 -14.42 25.95 -10.28
N PRO A 23 -13.89 26.98 -10.97
CA PRO A 23 -12.83 26.79 -11.96
C PRO A 23 -11.50 26.32 -11.34
N ILE A 24 -11.31 26.53 -10.04
CA ILE A 24 -10.17 25.98 -9.28
C ILE A 24 -10.75 25.19 -8.09
N PRO A 25 -10.61 23.86 -8.05
CA PRO A 25 -11.17 23.06 -6.98
C PRO A 25 -10.38 23.26 -5.69
N SER A 26 -11.07 23.13 -4.55
CA SER A 26 -10.42 23.06 -3.25
C SER A 26 -9.70 21.73 -3.08
N GLY A 27 -8.44 21.77 -2.62
CA GLY A 27 -7.63 20.59 -2.35
C GLY A 27 -6.35 20.56 -3.18
N PHE A 28 -5.44 19.65 -2.84
CA PHE A 28 -4.15 19.55 -3.49
C PHE A 28 -3.62 18.12 -3.46
N VAL A 29 -3.09 17.63 -4.58
CA VAL A 29 -2.57 16.26 -4.69
C VAL A 29 -1.04 16.27 -4.77
N ILE A 30 -0.38 15.61 -3.83
CA ILE A 30 1.07 15.35 -3.92
C ILE A 30 1.28 13.92 -4.44
N ALA A 31 1.79 13.80 -5.65
CA ALA A 31 2.09 12.52 -6.30
C ALA A 31 3.59 12.25 -6.25
N ASN A 32 3.99 11.20 -5.51
CA ASN A 32 5.40 10.83 -5.35
C ASN A 32 5.72 9.53 -6.10
N ASP A 33 6.90 9.44 -6.71
CA ASP A 33 7.50 8.18 -7.13
C ASP A 33 9.03 8.23 -6.90
N VAL A 34 9.64 7.08 -6.65
CA VAL A 34 11.10 7.00 -6.40
C VAL A 34 11.90 7.03 -7.70
N ASP A 35 11.32 6.53 -8.80
CA ASP A 35 12.00 6.48 -10.10
C ASP A 35 11.72 7.77 -10.90
N ASN A 36 12.79 8.52 -11.13
CA ASN A 36 12.73 9.78 -11.86
C ASN A 36 12.19 9.62 -13.29
N LYS A 37 12.50 8.52 -13.99
CA LYS A 37 11.96 8.23 -15.33
C LYS A 37 10.45 8.01 -15.27
N ARG A 38 9.98 7.32 -14.23
CA ARG A 38 8.55 7.08 -14.00
C ARG A 38 7.81 8.37 -13.61
N CYS A 39 8.47 9.31 -12.93
CA CYS A 39 7.92 10.65 -12.69
C CYS A 39 7.63 11.40 -14.00
N TYR A 40 8.48 11.29 -15.03
CA TYR A 40 8.17 11.90 -16.34
C TYR A 40 6.91 11.32 -16.97
N THR A 41 6.72 9.99 -16.91
CA THR A 41 5.49 9.36 -17.37
C THR A 41 4.27 9.90 -16.62
N LEU A 42 4.38 10.02 -15.29
CA LEU A 42 3.34 10.61 -14.44
C LEU A 42 3.01 12.05 -14.84
N VAL A 43 4.02 12.90 -15.10
CA VAL A 43 3.83 14.27 -15.61
C VAL A 43 3.05 14.25 -16.92
N HIS A 44 3.43 13.40 -17.88
CA HIS A 44 2.76 13.33 -19.18
C HIS A 44 1.31 12.86 -19.09
N GLN A 45 0.99 11.97 -18.16
CA GLN A 45 -0.38 11.50 -17.96
C GLN A 45 -1.25 12.58 -17.29
N VAL A 46 -0.75 13.17 -16.20
CA VAL A 46 -1.53 14.10 -15.39
C VAL A 46 -1.65 15.49 -16.03
N LYS A 47 -0.65 15.94 -16.80
CA LYS A 47 -0.68 17.24 -17.49
C LYS A 47 -1.90 17.42 -18.39
N ARG A 48 -2.44 16.33 -18.94
CA ARG A 48 -3.63 16.35 -19.83
C ARG A 48 -4.92 16.78 -19.11
N LEU A 49 -4.93 16.74 -17.78
CA LEU A 49 -6.06 17.16 -16.96
C LEU A 49 -6.09 18.68 -16.72
N GLU A 50 -5.02 19.40 -17.08
CA GLU A 50 -4.90 20.86 -16.96
C GLU A 50 -5.23 21.42 -15.55
N SER A 51 -5.11 20.58 -14.51
CA SER A 51 -5.39 20.95 -13.13
C SER A 51 -4.22 21.69 -12.50
N PRO A 52 -4.43 22.83 -11.82
CA PRO A 52 -3.39 23.49 -11.04
C PRO A 52 -3.17 22.83 -9.65
N CYS A 53 -4.06 21.91 -9.24
CA CYS A 53 -4.14 21.40 -7.87
C CYS A 53 -3.33 20.12 -7.63
N PHE A 54 -2.13 20.02 -8.21
CA PHE A 54 -1.23 18.90 -7.94
C PHE A 54 0.25 19.27 -8.06
N ALA A 55 1.09 18.52 -7.34
CA ALA A 55 2.54 18.53 -7.52
C ALA A 55 3.07 17.09 -7.65
N ILE A 56 4.10 16.94 -8.49
CA ILE A 56 4.84 15.69 -8.61
C ILE A 56 6.19 15.85 -7.91
N ILE A 57 6.51 14.93 -7.02
CA ILE A 57 7.78 14.90 -6.28
C ILE A 57 8.51 13.58 -6.52
N ASN A 58 9.82 13.59 -6.35
CA ASN A 58 10.67 12.40 -6.55
C ASN A 58 11.47 12.09 -5.28
N HIS A 59 10.91 11.24 -4.42
CA HIS A 59 11.52 10.83 -3.16
C HIS A 59 11.26 9.34 -2.86
N ASP A 60 12.13 8.75 -2.04
CA ASP A 60 11.85 7.47 -1.41
C ASP A 60 10.64 7.61 -0.48
N ALA A 61 9.55 6.90 -0.82
CA ALA A 61 8.29 6.93 -0.10
C ALA A 61 8.42 6.48 1.37
N SER A 62 9.40 5.62 1.67
CA SER A 62 9.66 5.15 3.04
C SER A 62 10.27 6.24 3.93
N ASN A 63 10.87 7.26 3.33
CA ASN A 63 11.59 8.34 4.01
C ASN A 63 11.09 9.73 3.54
N LEU A 64 9.81 9.85 3.14
CA LEU A 64 9.24 11.15 2.75
C LEU A 64 9.38 12.16 3.90
N PRO A 65 9.80 13.42 3.65
CA PRO A 65 10.00 14.39 4.72
C PRO A 65 8.69 14.83 5.36
N ASN A 66 8.75 15.34 6.60
CA ASN A 66 7.63 16.08 7.17
C ASN A 66 7.48 17.39 6.40
N LEU A 67 6.28 17.66 5.91
CA LEU A 67 5.96 18.94 5.30
C LEU A 67 5.80 19.98 6.42
N LYS A 68 6.49 21.10 6.29
CA LYS A 68 6.42 22.20 7.25
C LYS A 68 5.86 23.44 6.57
N PHE A 69 4.97 24.14 7.26
CA PHE A 69 4.49 25.44 6.84
C PHE A 69 4.42 26.35 8.05
N ASN A 70 5.12 27.48 7.96
CA ASN A 70 5.48 28.30 9.11
C ASN A 70 6.14 27.43 10.20
N ASP A 71 5.54 27.37 11.39
CA ASP A 71 6.03 26.59 12.53
C ASP A 71 5.30 25.25 12.73
N GLY A 72 4.34 24.92 11.85
CA GLY A 72 3.51 23.71 11.93
C GLY A 72 3.94 22.60 10.98
N ASN A 73 3.70 21.35 11.38
CA ASN A 73 3.73 20.21 10.45
C ASN A 73 2.41 20.16 9.69
N ILE A 74 2.48 20.06 8.36
CA ILE A 74 1.34 19.73 7.52
C ILE A 74 1.22 18.21 7.47
N LEU A 75 0.02 17.72 7.78
CA LEU A 75 -0.38 16.33 7.61
C LEU A 75 -1.37 16.21 6.45
N PHE A 76 -1.50 15.00 5.91
CA PHE A 76 -2.42 14.71 4.81
C PHE A 76 -3.77 14.23 5.35
N ASP A 77 -4.86 14.73 4.81
CA ASP A 77 -6.20 14.24 5.12
C ASP A 77 -6.43 12.82 4.56
N ARG A 78 -5.82 12.53 3.40
CA ARG A 78 -5.98 11.28 2.66
C ARG A 78 -4.65 10.83 2.08
N ILE A 79 -4.33 9.54 2.22
CA ILE A 79 -3.11 8.95 1.67
C ILE A 79 -3.45 7.70 0.87
N LEU A 80 -2.91 7.60 -0.34
CA LEU A 80 -2.91 6.37 -1.14
C LEU A 80 -1.51 5.75 -1.18
N CYS A 81 -1.39 4.58 -0.57
CA CYS A 81 -0.23 3.72 -0.51
C CYS A 81 -0.36 2.57 -1.53
N ASP A 82 -0.19 2.87 -2.81
CA ASP A 82 -0.11 1.88 -3.89
C ASP A 82 1.32 1.30 -3.96
N VAL A 83 1.65 0.41 -3.04
CA VAL A 83 3.03 -0.02 -2.79
C VAL A 83 3.56 -0.96 -3.87
N PRO A 84 4.89 -0.99 -4.12
CA PRO A 84 5.48 -1.98 -5.02
C PRO A 84 5.20 -3.41 -4.52
N CYS A 85 4.71 -4.26 -5.42
CA CYS A 85 4.23 -5.62 -5.16
C CYS A 85 4.89 -6.64 -6.09
N SER A 86 4.84 -7.93 -5.72
CA SER A 86 5.24 -9.02 -6.61
C SER A 86 4.38 -9.09 -7.88
N GLY A 87 3.14 -8.63 -7.79
CA GLY A 87 2.22 -8.42 -8.91
C GLY A 87 1.66 -9.70 -9.52
N ASP A 88 1.70 -10.81 -8.79
CA ASP A 88 1.14 -12.12 -9.20
C ASP A 88 -0.35 -12.05 -9.57
N GLY A 89 -1.11 -11.12 -8.99
CA GLY A 89 -2.50 -10.83 -9.39
C GLY A 89 -2.64 -10.23 -10.80
N THR A 90 -1.53 -9.84 -11.44
CA THR A 90 -1.51 -9.20 -12.77
C THR A 90 -1.03 -10.11 -13.89
N LEU A 91 -0.78 -11.40 -13.64
CA LEU A 91 -0.21 -12.35 -14.62
C LEU A 91 -0.94 -12.34 -15.98
N ARG A 92 -2.27 -12.19 -15.98
CA ARG A 92 -3.06 -12.07 -17.22
C ARG A 92 -2.71 -10.84 -18.07
N LYS A 93 -2.40 -9.71 -17.41
CA LYS A 93 -2.08 -8.43 -18.06
C LYS A 93 -0.57 -8.26 -18.30
N ASN A 94 0.26 -9.00 -17.58
CA ASN A 94 1.72 -8.95 -17.66
C ASN A 94 2.30 -10.37 -17.81
N PRO A 95 2.26 -10.97 -19.02
CA PRO A 95 2.71 -12.34 -19.25
C PRO A 95 4.20 -12.56 -18.94
N ASP A 96 5.03 -11.51 -19.05
CA ASP A 96 6.45 -11.59 -18.75
C ASP A 96 6.74 -11.91 -17.27
N LEU A 97 5.82 -11.53 -16.39
CA LEU A 97 5.92 -11.85 -14.97
C LEU A 97 5.90 -13.37 -14.74
N TRP A 98 5.19 -14.14 -15.56
CA TRP A 98 5.12 -15.60 -15.45
C TRP A 98 6.49 -16.27 -15.43
N LYS A 99 7.44 -15.76 -16.24
CA LYS A 99 8.78 -16.34 -16.37
C LYS A 99 9.70 -15.97 -15.20
N LYS A 100 9.41 -14.89 -14.49
CA LYS A 100 10.28 -14.33 -13.45
C LYS A 100 9.74 -14.53 -12.04
N TRP A 101 8.45 -14.84 -11.92
CA TRP A 101 7.78 -14.97 -10.64
C TRP A 101 8.35 -16.14 -9.82
N ASN A 102 8.56 -15.90 -8.53
CA ASN A 102 8.88 -16.93 -7.55
C ASN A 102 8.35 -16.52 -6.17
N PRO A 103 8.13 -17.48 -5.25
CA PRO A 103 7.58 -17.20 -3.92
C PRO A 103 8.40 -16.21 -3.09
N GLY A 104 9.72 -16.17 -3.27
CA GLY A 104 10.62 -15.29 -2.52
C GLY A 104 10.48 -13.80 -2.83
N HIS A 105 9.79 -13.42 -3.91
CA HIS A 105 9.56 -12.01 -4.25
C HIS A 105 8.68 -11.29 -3.21
N ALA A 106 7.65 -11.95 -2.69
CA ALA A 106 6.79 -11.36 -1.67
C ALA A 106 7.58 -11.08 -0.38
N SER A 107 8.39 -12.06 0.06
CA SER A 107 9.22 -11.94 1.26
C SER A 107 10.22 -10.79 1.18
N SER A 108 10.82 -10.55 0.00
CA SER A 108 11.78 -9.45 -0.17
C SER A 108 11.12 -8.07 -0.18
N LEU A 109 9.88 -7.96 -0.67
CA LEU A 109 9.14 -6.70 -0.78
C LEU A 109 8.39 -6.32 0.50
N GLN A 110 8.00 -7.28 1.34
CA GLN A 110 7.25 -7.00 2.57
C GLN A 110 7.90 -5.90 3.42
N SER A 111 9.23 -5.96 3.58
CA SER A 111 9.96 -5.00 4.41
C SER A 111 9.85 -3.55 3.91
N ILE A 112 9.89 -3.33 2.60
CA ILE A 112 9.74 -1.98 2.03
C ILE A 112 8.27 -1.54 2.05
N GLN A 113 7.33 -2.44 1.84
CA GLN A 113 5.89 -2.16 1.94
C GLN A 113 5.52 -1.65 3.34
N LEU A 114 6.00 -2.34 4.38
CA LEU A 114 5.84 -1.92 5.78
C LEU A 114 6.42 -0.54 6.04
N ARG A 115 7.64 -0.27 5.58
CA ARG A 115 8.28 1.05 5.77
C ARG A 115 7.50 2.16 5.09
N ILE A 116 7.04 1.94 3.85
CA ILE A 116 6.23 2.93 3.12
C ILE A 116 4.90 3.17 3.83
N ALA A 117 4.19 2.11 4.21
CA ALA A 117 2.89 2.22 4.88
C ALA A 117 3.00 2.86 6.26
N THR A 118 4.02 2.48 7.05
CA THR A 118 4.36 3.12 8.33
C THR A 118 4.59 4.62 8.14
N ARG A 119 5.36 5.00 7.11
CA ARG A 119 5.58 6.41 6.83
C ARG A 119 4.32 7.13 6.39
N GLY A 120 3.46 6.46 5.64
CA GLY A 120 2.11 6.95 5.29
C GLY A 120 1.29 7.27 6.53
N ILE A 121 1.20 6.34 7.49
CA ILE A 121 0.46 6.55 8.75
C ILE A 121 1.01 7.76 9.52
N GLN A 122 2.33 7.90 9.63
CA GLN A 122 2.97 9.04 10.32
C GLN A 122 2.69 10.41 9.68
N LEU A 123 2.38 10.43 8.38
CA LEU A 123 2.06 11.64 7.63
C LEU A 123 0.55 11.91 7.57
N LEU A 124 -0.28 11.01 8.09
CA LEU A 124 -1.73 11.12 8.07
C LEU A 124 -2.23 11.99 9.23
N ALA A 125 -3.18 12.88 8.94
CA ALA A 125 -3.85 13.66 9.96
C ALA A 125 -4.76 12.76 10.84
N PRO A 126 -4.97 13.08 12.13
CA PRO A 126 -5.98 12.42 12.95
C PRO A 126 -7.36 12.47 12.29
N GLY A 127 -8.06 11.34 12.20
CA GLY A 127 -9.33 11.22 11.47
C GLY A 127 -9.19 11.16 9.94
N GLY A 128 -7.97 11.19 9.42
CA GLY A 128 -7.68 10.95 8.00
C GLY A 128 -7.91 9.50 7.58
N LEU A 129 -7.91 9.26 6.27
CA LEU A 129 -8.01 7.90 5.71
C LEU A 129 -6.77 7.56 4.89
N MET A 130 -6.21 6.39 5.15
CA MET A 130 -5.15 5.80 4.33
C MET A 130 -5.68 4.55 3.62
N VAL A 131 -5.43 4.46 2.33
CA VAL A 131 -5.65 3.24 1.54
C VAL A 131 -4.30 2.58 1.31
N TYR A 132 -4.13 1.37 1.82
CA TYR A 132 -3.03 0.47 1.43
C TYR A 132 -3.52 -0.44 0.30
N SER A 133 -2.81 -0.46 -0.82
CA SER A 133 -3.18 -1.30 -1.96
C SER A 133 -1.97 -1.98 -2.56
N THR A 134 -2.16 -3.24 -2.94
CA THR A 134 -1.22 -4.00 -3.75
C THR A 134 -1.93 -4.55 -4.99
N CYS A 135 -1.13 -5.08 -5.89
CA CYS A 135 -1.53 -5.83 -7.07
C CYS A 135 -1.28 -7.33 -6.90
N SER A 136 -1.08 -7.77 -5.64
CA SER A 136 -0.65 -9.11 -5.26
C SER A 136 -1.78 -9.90 -4.61
N MET A 137 -1.79 -11.21 -4.83
CA MET A 137 -2.66 -12.15 -4.10
C MET A 137 -1.95 -12.80 -2.90
N ASN A 138 -0.67 -12.47 -2.67
CA ASN A 138 0.13 -13.09 -1.63
C ASN A 138 -0.18 -12.48 -0.25
N PRO A 139 -0.56 -13.29 0.76
CA PRO A 139 -0.88 -12.80 2.10
C PRO A 139 0.29 -12.14 2.81
N ILE A 140 1.54 -12.48 2.44
CA ILE A 140 2.75 -11.84 2.98
C ILE A 140 2.77 -10.34 2.66
N GLU A 141 2.27 -9.94 1.50
CA GLU A 141 2.22 -8.54 1.03
C GLU A 141 0.94 -7.82 1.46
N ASN A 142 -0.03 -8.56 1.99
CA ASN A 142 -1.39 -8.13 2.24
C ASN A 142 -1.71 -8.23 3.73
N GLU A 143 -2.38 -9.31 4.16
CA GLU A 143 -2.81 -9.54 5.54
C GLU A 143 -1.66 -9.45 6.54
N ALA A 144 -0.47 -9.96 6.21
CA ALA A 144 0.69 -9.89 7.08
C ALA A 144 1.19 -8.44 7.27
N VAL A 145 1.18 -7.63 6.21
CA VAL A 145 1.56 -6.21 6.29
C VAL A 145 0.53 -5.44 7.10
N VAL A 146 -0.75 -5.57 6.77
CA VAL A 146 -1.85 -4.89 7.47
C VAL A 146 -1.90 -5.28 8.94
N GLY A 147 -1.81 -6.58 9.24
CA GLY A 147 -1.82 -7.08 10.60
C GLY A 147 -0.65 -6.56 11.44
N GLN A 148 0.53 -6.39 10.85
CA GLN A 148 1.67 -5.80 11.55
C GLN A 148 1.50 -4.29 11.77
N LEU A 149 0.94 -3.55 10.81
CA LEU A 149 0.67 -2.12 10.99
C LEU A 149 -0.34 -1.90 12.11
N LEU A 150 -1.42 -2.69 12.14
CA LEU A 150 -2.44 -2.62 13.19
C LEU A 150 -1.86 -2.90 14.58
N GLN A 151 -0.95 -3.87 14.71
CA GLN A 151 -0.24 -4.13 15.98
C GLN A 151 0.74 -3.01 16.34
N ALA A 152 1.51 -2.51 15.38
CA ALA A 152 2.52 -1.48 15.62
C ALA A 152 1.91 -0.12 16.00
N PHE A 153 0.68 0.14 15.55
CA PHE A 153 -0.07 1.37 15.78
C PHE A 153 -1.38 1.09 16.56
N GLU A 154 -1.34 0.12 17.47
CA GLU A 154 -2.50 -0.26 18.28
C GLU A 154 -3.15 0.95 18.95
N GLY A 155 -4.46 1.08 18.82
CA GLY A 155 -5.25 2.20 19.34
C GLY A 155 -5.12 3.52 18.55
N GLN A 156 -4.23 3.61 17.57
CA GLN A 156 -4.06 4.80 16.71
C GLN A 156 -4.72 4.65 15.34
N ILE A 157 -4.81 3.42 14.83
CA ILE A 157 -5.46 3.10 13.55
C ILE A 157 -6.48 1.98 13.71
N SER A 158 -7.44 1.92 12.80
CA SER A 158 -8.41 0.82 12.72
C SER A 158 -8.80 0.57 11.27
N LEU A 159 -9.25 -0.66 10.97
CA LEU A 159 -9.81 -0.98 9.66
C LEU A 159 -11.21 -0.37 9.52
N VAL A 160 -11.44 0.26 8.38
CA VAL A 160 -12.73 0.87 8.02
C VAL A 160 -13.37 0.01 6.94
N ASP A 161 -14.58 -0.50 7.22
CA ASP A 161 -15.36 -1.22 6.23
C ASP A 161 -15.91 -0.25 5.17
N ILE A 162 -15.65 -0.58 3.90
CA ILE A 162 -16.07 0.20 2.73
C ILE A 162 -17.11 -0.52 1.87
N SER A 163 -17.63 -1.67 2.31
CA SER A 163 -18.56 -2.51 1.55
C SER A 163 -19.80 -1.73 1.09
N ASP A 164 -20.32 -0.84 1.95
CA ASP A 164 -21.48 0.00 1.64
C ASP A 164 -21.16 1.14 0.66
N LYS A 165 -19.88 1.48 0.46
CA LYS A 165 -19.45 2.58 -0.41
C LYS A 165 -19.32 2.17 -1.87
N LEU A 166 -19.14 0.88 -2.14
CA LEU A 166 -18.94 0.34 -3.50
C LEU A 166 -19.95 -0.78 -3.79
N PRO A 167 -21.25 -0.43 -3.95
CA PRO A 167 -22.29 -1.41 -4.19
C PRO A 167 -22.00 -2.18 -5.49
N GLY A 168 -21.94 -3.51 -5.38
CA GLY A 168 -21.68 -4.41 -6.51
C GLY A 168 -20.21 -4.80 -6.72
N LEU A 169 -19.27 -4.23 -5.94
CA LEU A 169 -17.90 -4.75 -5.91
C LEU A 169 -17.89 -6.12 -5.25
N ARG A 170 -17.37 -7.14 -5.96
CA ARG A 170 -17.20 -8.48 -5.39
C ARG A 170 -15.93 -8.51 -4.56
N THR A 171 -16.08 -8.73 -3.27
CA THR A 171 -14.98 -8.83 -2.31
C THR A 171 -14.89 -10.24 -1.74
N LYS A 172 -13.75 -10.56 -1.13
CA LYS A 172 -13.57 -11.72 -0.26
C LYS A 172 -12.97 -11.20 1.05
N PRO A 173 -13.36 -11.74 2.21
CA PRO A 173 -12.77 -11.34 3.47
C PRO A 173 -11.28 -11.70 3.49
N GLY A 174 -10.48 -10.88 4.17
CA GLY A 174 -9.08 -11.16 4.43
C GLY A 174 -8.84 -12.53 5.08
N LEU A 175 -7.69 -13.12 4.76
CA LEU A 175 -7.30 -14.43 5.27
C LEU A 175 -6.95 -14.38 6.77
N LYS A 176 -7.42 -15.38 7.52
CA LYS A 176 -7.06 -15.57 8.94
C LYS A 176 -5.85 -16.47 9.13
N SER A 177 -5.54 -17.29 8.13
CA SER A 177 -4.44 -18.25 8.16
C SER A 177 -3.86 -18.40 6.76
N TRP A 178 -2.53 -18.47 6.68
CA TRP A 178 -1.80 -18.73 5.45
C TRP A 178 -0.48 -19.43 5.78
N CYS A 179 0.10 -20.07 4.77
CA CYS A 179 1.45 -20.62 4.85
C CYS A 179 2.43 -19.75 4.06
N VAL A 180 3.70 -19.81 4.44
CA VAL A 180 4.79 -19.11 3.77
C VAL A 180 5.55 -20.11 2.91
N ILE A 181 5.70 -19.79 1.63
CA ILE A 181 6.38 -20.66 0.66
C ILE A 181 7.78 -20.12 0.39
N GLY A 182 8.79 -20.96 0.60
CA GLY A 182 10.19 -20.67 0.32
C GLY A 182 10.54 -20.74 -1.16
N LYS A 183 11.76 -20.30 -1.48
CA LYS A 183 12.25 -20.23 -2.87
C LYS A 183 12.30 -21.61 -3.53
N ASN A 184 12.56 -22.68 -2.78
CA ASN A 184 12.58 -24.05 -3.31
C ASN A 184 11.25 -24.78 -3.07
N GLN A 185 10.15 -24.03 -2.93
CA GLN A 185 8.80 -24.54 -2.70
C GLN A 185 8.62 -25.26 -1.35
N GLU A 186 9.51 -25.03 -0.39
CA GLU A 186 9.29 -25.46 0.99
C GLU A 186 8.09 -24.71 1.57
N ILE A 187 7.21 -25.40 2.28
CA ILE A 187 6.03 -24.81 2.91
C ILE A 187 6.27 -24.75 4.41
N TYR A 188 6.12 -23.57 5.00
CA TYR A 188 6.22 -23.32 6.43
C TYR A 188 4.89 -22.79 6.94
N ASN A 189 4.29 -23.43 7.95
CA ASN A 189 3.04 -22.96 8.57
C ASN A 189 3.31 -21.99 9.73
N SER A 190 4.52 -22.03 10.28
CA SER A 190 4.95 -21.23 11.41
C SER A 190 6.41 -20.81 11.24
N PHE A 191 6.85 -19.76 11.94
CA PHE A 191 8.24 -19.31 11.87
C PHE A 191 9.20 -20.34 12.50
N GLU A 192 8.73 -21.09 13.49
CA GLU A 192 9.46 -22.13 14.20
C GLU A 192 9.85 -23.30 13.29
N GLU A 193 9.06 -23.58 12.24
CA GLU A 193 9.36 -24.58 11.22
C GLU A 193 10.51 -24.16 10.27
N VAL A 194 10.85 -22.87 10.22
CA VAL A 194 11.89 -22.36 9.32
C VAL A 194 13.28 -22.80 9.80
N PRO A 195 14.06 -23.50 8.95
CA PRO A 195 15.42 -23.89 9.27
C PRO A 195 16.29 -22.71 9.69
N LYS A 196 17.11 -22.88 10.74
CA LYS A 196 17.93 -21.79 11.32
C LYS A 196 18.81 -21.05 10.30
N ASN A 197 19.29 -21.74 9.27
CA ASN A 197 20.08 -21.15 8.18
C ASN A 197 19.27 -20.26 7.22
N MET A 198 17.94 -20.33 7.26
CA MET A 198 17.02 -19.55 6.42
C MET A 198 16.25 -18.48 7.20
N GLN A 199 16.37 -18.41 8.53
CA GLN A 199 15.68 -17.43 9.37
C GLN A 199 16.08 -15.97 9.11
N SER A 200 17.14 -15.71 8.33
CA SER A 200 17.46 -14.35 7.85
C SER A 200 16.58 -13.92 6.67
N LEU A 201 16.00 -14.86 5.94
CA LEU A 201 15.17 -14.63 4.75
C LEU A 201 13.68 -14.52 5.10
N PHE A 202 13.26 -15.21 6.16
CA PHE A 202 11.91 -15.16 6.68
C PHE A 202 11.88 -14.36 7.98
N ARG A 203 10.77 -13.71 8.26
CA ARG A 203 10.60 -12.96 9.50
C ARG A 203 9.31 -13.42 10.20
N PRO A 204 9.22 -13.34 11.54
CA PRO A 204 8.03 -13.79 12.26
C PRO A 204 6.73 -13.12 11.79
N ASN A 205 6.80 -11.83 11.45
CA ASN A 205 5.70 -11.02 10.91
C ASN A 205 5.27 -11.40 9.47
N MET A 206 5.87 -12.42 8.83
CA MET A 206 5.39 -12.97 7.57
C MET A 206 4.30 -14.03 7.77
N PHE A 207 4.21 -14.57 8.98
CA PHE A 207 3.30 -15.64 9.35
C PHE A 207 2.02 -15.07 10.00
N PRO A 208 0.92 -15.83 10.01
CA PRO A 208 -0.27 -15.44 10.76
C PRO A 208 0.08 -15.17 12.23
N PRO A 209 -0.40 -14.07 12.83
CA PRO A 209 -0.27 -13.88 14.26
C PRO A 209 -1.08 -14.93 15.02
N SER A 210 -0.82 -15.06 16.33
CA SER A 210 -1.60 -15.94 17.21
C SER A 210 -3.10 -15.62 17.16
N ASN A 211 -3.96 -16.62 17.36
CA ASN A 211 -5.42 -16.48 17.26
C ASN A 211 -6.00 -15.32 18.11
N ASP A 212 -5.48 -15.10 19.32
CA ASP A 212 -5.93 -14.03 20.21
C ASP A 212 -5.73 -12.64 19.59
N ILE A 213 -4.61 -12.45 18.88
CA ILE A 213 -4.30 -11.20 18.17
C ILE A 213 -5.16 -11.12 16.90
N LEU A 214 -5.27 -12.21 16.13
CA LEU A 214 -6.06 -12.24 14.88
C LEU A 214 -7.50 -11.74 15.07
N GLU A 215 -8.16 -12.15 16.15
CA GLU A 215 -9.54 -11.72 16.46
C GLU A 215 -9.64 -10.22 16.73
N GLN A 216 -8.61 -9.61 17.32
CA GLN A 216 -8.55 -8.17 17.60
C GLN A 216 -8.26 -7.33 16.36
N LEU A 217 -7.55 -7.90 15.37
CA LEU A 217 -7.18 -7.19 14.14
C LEU A 217 -8.34 -7.01 13.16
N HIS A 218 -9.41 -7.81 13.30
CA HIS A 218 -10.57 -7.78 12.41
C HIS A 218 -10.21 -7.85 10.92
N LEU A 219 -9.22 -8.68 10.55
CA LEU A 219 -8.73 -8.80 9.17
C LEU A 219 -9.82 -9.23 8.18
N GLU A 220 -10.92 -9.81 8.63
CA GLU A 220 -12.08 -10.10 7.78
C GLU A 220 -12.73 -8.85 7.15
N ARG A 221 -12.45 -7.67 7.70
CA ARG A 221 -12.93 -6.37 7.19
C ARG A 221 -12.01 -5.78 6.13
N TRP A 222 -10.84 -6.38 5.90
CA TRP A 222 -9.90 -5.98 4.87
C TRP A 222 -10.32 -6.52 3.50
#